data_AF-A0A1Q3NB48-F1
#
_entry.id   AF-A0A1Q3NB48-F1
#
_cell.length_a   1.000
_cell.length_b   1.000
_cell.length_c   1.000
_cell.angle_alpha   90.00
_cell.angle_beta   90.00
_cell.angle_gamma   90.00
#
_symmetry.space_group_name_H-M   'P 1'
#
loop_
_entity.id
_entity.type
_entity.pdbx_description
1 polymer ?
#
loop_
_entity_poly.entity_id
_entity_poly.type
_entity_poly.pdbx_seq_one_letter_code
_entity_poly.pdbx_strand_id
1 'polypeptide(L)'
;MGTLNLTAVTPDTPYIKKIKLALEKATGQSIPLVEIKKVQRKGGVSVVPIFLVFAGGQELTLFARASADVFKSELNGKEIVLAGDFSDDYQQTFDNAVSGMAKLIRESQAKVEQQNQKEKVKLPPRKNRSIQQQISDKREEETQLDQELSNLTAQRDQLLEQLKQAQANAA
;
A
#
# COMPACT_ATOMS: atom_id res chain seq x y z
N MET A 1 -26.88 -9.27 28.51
CA MET A 1 -25.94 -8.17 28.76
C MET A 1 -24.63 -8.74 29.29
N GLY A 2 -23.67 -9.01 28.41
CA GLY A 2 -22.31 -9.38 28.81
C GLY A 2 -21.64 -8.23 29.57
N THR A 3 -20.78 -8.55 30.53
CA THR A 3 -19.98 -7.55 31.26
C THR A 3 -18.51 -7.76 30.95
N LEU A 4 -17.85 -6.72 30.44
CA LEU A 4 -16.44 -6.71 30.10
C LEU A 4 -15.68 -5.83 31.07
N ASN A 5 -14.77 -6.41 31.83
CA ASN A 5 -13.86 -5.64 32.68
C ASN A 5 -12.77 -4.98 31.84
N LEU A 6 -12.96 -3.69 31.54
CA LEU A 6 -12.13 -2.90 30.63
C LEU A 6 -10.63 -2.89 30.99
N THR A 7 -10.28 -2.99 32.28
CA THR A 7 -8.87 -2.96 32.72
C THR A 7 -8.19 -4.33 32.67
N ALA A 8 -8.96 -5.41 32.56
CA ALA A 8 -8.46 -6.79 32.55
C ALA A 8 -8.60 -7.46 31.18
N VAL A 9 -8.99 -6.71 30.14
CA VAL A 9 -9.09 -7.23 28.77
C VAL A 9 -7.70 -7.57 28.26
N THR A 10 -7.55 -8.79 27.79
CA THR A 10 -6.35 -9.29 27.13
C THR A 10 -6.74 -9.91 25.78
N PRO A 11 -5.79 -10.17 24.87
CA PRO A 11 -6.08 -10.90 23.64
C PRO A 11 -6.73 -12.26 23.90
N ASP A 12 -6.51 -12.83 25.09
CA ASP A 12 -7.05 -14.12 25.50
C ASP A 12 -8.47 -14.08 26.08
N THR A 13 -9.04 -12.89 26.30
CA THR A 13 -10.41 -12.77 26.81
C THR A 13 -11.40 -13.45 25.85
N PRO A 14 -12.37 -14.26 26.34
CA PRO A 14 -13.29 -15.03 25.49
C PRO A 14 -14.01 -14.19 24.43
N TYR A 15 -14.42 -12.98 24.80
CA TYR A 15 -15.03 -11.99 23.91
C TYR A 15 -14.11 -11.64 22.71
N ILE A 16 -12.83 -11.38 22.98
CA ILE A 16 -11.84 -11.03 21.96
C ILE A 16 -11.54 -12.23 21.07
N LYS A 17 -11.43 -13.44 21.64
CA LYS A 17 -11.26 -14.69 20.88
C LYS A 17 -12.42 -14.94 19.93
N LYS A 18 -13.66 -14.73 20.40
CA LYS A 18 -14.88 -14.87 19.59
C LYS A 18 -14.85 -13.92 18.39
N ILE A 19 -14.57 -12.63 18.62
CA ILE A 19 -14.47 -11.63 17.55
C ILE A 19 -13.36 -11.99 16.57
N LYS A 20 -12.16 -12.33 17.07
CA LYS A 20 -11.02 -12.72 16.24
C LYS A 20 -11.39 -13.88 15.32
N LEU A 21 -11.91 -14.98 15.88
CA LEU A 21 -12.22 -16.19 15.11
C LEU A 21 -13.35 -15.95 14.10
N ALA A 22 -14.37 -15.16 14.47
CA ALA A 22 -15.44 -14.79 13.56
C ALA A 22 -14.92 -13.94 12.38
N LEU A 23 -14.06 -12.95 12.65
CA LEU A 23 -13.47 -12.11 11.62
C LEU A 23 -12.49 -12.88 10.73
N GLU A 24 -11.66 -13.78 11.28
CA GLU A 24 -10.76 -14.62 10.47
C GLU A 24 -11.56 -15.50 9.51
N LYS A 25 -12.62 -16.14 10.00
CA LYS A 25 -13.51 -16.97 9.17
C LYS A 25 -14.25 -16.14 8.11
N ALA A 26 -14.76 -14.97 8.49
CA ALA A 26 -15.56 -14.14 7.61
C ALA A 26 -14.72 -13.41 6.56
N THR A 27 -13.48 -13.02 6.88
CA THR A 27 -12.57 -12.38 5.93
C THR A 27 -11.85 -13.39 5.05
N GLY A 28 -11.58 -14.58 5.57
CA GLY A 28 -10.69 -15.57 4.95
C GLY A 28 -9.20 -15.24 5.13
N GLN A 29 -8.88 -14.32 6.04
CA GLN A 29 -7.51 -13.89 6.34
C GLN A 29 -7.18 -14.19 7.80
N SER A 30 -5.93 -14.55 8.08
CA SER A 30 -5.43 -14.66 9.44
C SER A 30 -5.21 -13.27 10.05
N ILE A 31 -5.44 -13.16 11.36
CA ILE A 31 -5.14 -11.97 12.17
C ILE A 31 -3.92 -12.30 13.04
N PRO A 32 -2.69 -12.07 12.53
CA PRO A 32 -1.45 -12.39 13.25
C PRO A 32 -1.24 -11.56 14.52
N LEU A 33 -1.74 -10.32 14.55
CA LEU A 33 -1.54 -9.42 15.69
C LEU A 33 -2.88 -8.93 16.22
N VAL A 34 -3.06 -9.10 17.54
CA VAL A 34 -4.15 -8.52 18.32
C VAL A 34 -3.51 -7.80 19.51
N GLU A 35 -3.69 -6.49 19.56
CA GLU A 35 -3.18 -5.63 20.63
C GLU A 35 -4.35 -4.96 21.35
N ILE A 36 -4.35 -5.03 22.68
CA ILE A 36 -5.32 -4.34 23.52
C ILE A 36 -4.68 -3.04 24.01
N LYS A 37 -5.18 -1.89 23.55
CA LYS A 37 -4.68 -0.58 23.97
C LYS A 37 -5.28 -0.19 25.32
N LYS A 38 -4.67 0.82 25.95
CA LYS A 38 -5.14 1.37 27.23
C LYS A 38 -6.59 1.87 27.11
N VAL A 39 -7.33 1.70 28.21
CA VAL A 39 -8.68 2.26 28.37
C VAL A 39 -8.63 3.76 28.12
N GLN A 40 -9.56 4.27 27.31
CA GLN A 40 -9.69 5.69 27.03
C GLN A 40 -11.16 6.11 27.00
N ARG A 41 -11.44 7.40 27.18
CA ARG A 41 -12.79 7.93 26.96
C ARG A 41 -12.91 8.47 25.54
N LYS A 42 -13.88 7.96 24.78
CA LYS A 42 -14.29 8.50 23.47
C LYS A 42 -15.80 8.71 23.48
N GLY A 43 -16.26 9.87 23.03
CA GLY A 43 -17.71 10.18 22.95
C GLY A 43 -18.44 10.09 24.30
N GLY A 44 -17.76 10.42 25.40
CA GLY A 44 -18.32 10.33 26.76
C GLY A 44 -18.36 8.91 27.35
N VAL A 45 -17.99 7.87 26.59
CA VAL A 45 -18.01 6.47 27.07
C VAL A 45 -16.58 5.95 27.26
N SER A 46 -16.39 5.17 28.33
CA SER A 46 -15.13 4.45 28.55
C SER A 46 -15.04 3.25 27.63
N VAL A 47 -13.98 3.19 26.82
CA VAL A 47 -13.77 2.16 25.81
C VAL A 47 -12.35 1.59 25.89
N VAL A 48 -12.22 0.33 25.49
CA VAL A 48 -10.93 -0.34 25.25
C VAL A 48 -10.77 -0.50 23.75
N PRO A 49 -9.74 0.11 23.13
CA PRO A 49 -9.44 -0.11 21.73
C PRO A 49 -8.76 -1.47 21.55
N ILE A 50 -9.40 -2.32 20.74
CA ILE A 50 -8.88 -3.60 20.29
C ILE A 50 -8.32 -3.36 18.90
N PHE A 51 -7.00 -3.45 18.77
CA PHE A 51 -6.30 -3.25 17.51
C PHE A 51 -5.99 -4.62 16.89
N LEU A 52 -6.48 -4.85 15.68
CA LEU A 52 -6.30 -6.09 14.92
C LEU A 52 -5.59 -5.78 13.62
N VAL A 53 -4.52 -6.50 13.32
CA VAL A 53 -3.82 -6.41 12.04
C VAL A 53 -4.06 -7.69 11.26
N PHE A 54 -4.61 -7.54 10.07
CA PHE A 54 -4.85 -8.65 9.13
C PHE A 54 -3.58 -8.97 8.35
N ALA A 55 -3.42 -10.23 7.95
CA ALA A 55 -2.30 -10.68 7.12
C ALA A 55 -2.17 -9.87 5.81
N GLY A 56 -3.27 -9.33 5.28
CA GLY A 56 -3.28 -8.41 4.13
C GLY A 56 -2.73 -7.00 4.39
N GLY A 57 -2.23 -6.72 5.61
CA GLY A 57 -1.68 -5.41 5.99
C GLY A 57 -2.75 -4.36 6.36
N GLN A 58 -4.00 -4.78 6.53
CA GLN A 58 -5.08 -3.91 6.98
C GLN A 58 -5.16 -3.85 8.49
N GLU A 59 -5.53 -2.68 9.01
CA GLU A 59 -5.64 -2.43 10.45
C GLU A 59 -7.09 -2.12 10.81
N LEU A 60 -7.64 -2.87 11.77
CA LEU A 60 -8.97 -2.63 12.31
C LEU A 60 -8.84 -2.29 13.79
N THR A 61 -9.42 -1.16 14.21
CA THR A 61 -9.55 -0.80 15.61
C THR A 61 -11.01 -0.85 16.01
N LEU A 62 -11.35 -1.72 16.96
CA LEU A 62 -12.69 -1.82 17.54
C LEU A 62 -12.70 -1.19 18.93
N PHE A 63 -13.59 -0.23 19.20
CA PHE A 63 -13.73 0.40 20.50
C PHE A 63 -14.80 -0.31 21.33
N ALA A 64 -14.39 -1.29 22.13
CA ALA A 64 -15.28 -2.08 22.98
C ALA A 64 -15.62 -1.36 24.29
N ARG A 65 -16.89 -1.43 24.71
CA ARG A 65 -17.44 -0.88 25.96
C ARG A 65 -17.59 -1.96 27.03
N ALA A 66 -17.83 -1.51 28.27
CA ALA A 66 -18.04 -2.41 29.41
C ALA A 66 -19.26 -3.35 29.25
N SER A 67 -20.19 -3.01 28.35
CA SER A 67 -21.35 -3.86 28.00
C SER A 67 -21.01 -5.00 27.02
N ALA A 68 -19.73 -5.28 26.78
CA ALA A 68 -19.26 -6.25 25.79
C ALA A 68 -19.83 -5.98 24.38
N ASP A 69 -19.84 -4.71 23.98
CA ASP A 69 -20.29 -4.25 22.68
C ASP A 69 -19.32 -3.20 22.12
N VAL A 70 -19.23 -3.11 20.79
CA VAL A 70 -18.37 -2.16 20.09
C VAL A 70 -19.15 -0.90 19.75
N PHE A 71 -18.73 0.21 20.33
CA PHE A 71 -19.35 1.53 20.10
C PHE A 71 -18.98 2.14 18.74
N LYS A 72 -17.73 1.94 18.33
CA LYS A 72 -17.13 2.58 17.16
C LYS A 72 -16.08 1.66 16.58
N SER A 73 -15.83 1.79 15.28
CA SER A 73 -14.73 1.08 14.63
C SER A 73 -14.00 1.98 13.63
N GLU A 74 -12.72 1.69 13.45
CA GLU A 74 -11.84 2.38 12.51
C GLU A 74 -11.11 1.33 11.66
N LEU A 75 -11.15 1.49 10.34
CA LEU A 75 -10.42 0.65 9.37
C LEU A 75 -9.35 1.52 8.69
N ASN A 76 -8.08 1.11 8.80
CA ASN A 76 -6.90 1.83 8.32
C ASN A 76 -6.91 3.31 8.79
N GLY A 77 -7.25 3.52 10.07
CA GLY A 77 -7.33 4.86 10.69
C GLY A 77 -8.56 5.69 10.29
N LYS A 78 -9.48 5.17 9.48
CA LYS A 78 -10.73 5.86 9.09
C LYS A 78 -11.92 5.27 9.83
N GLU A 79 -12.74 6.13 10.43
CA GLU A 79 -13.98 5.71 11.08
C GLU A 79 -14.95 5.10 10.08
N ILE A 80 -15.57 3.98 10.48
CA ILE A 80 -16.56 3.28 9.69
C ILE A 80 -17.82 3.01 10.51
N VAL A 81 -18.96 2.99 9.82
CA VAL A 81 -20.25 2.67 10.41
C VAL A 81 -20.40 1.15 10.49
N LEU A 82 -20.80 0.66 11.65
CA LEU A 82 -21.06 -0.75 11.87
C LEU A 82 -22.43 -1.14 11.30
N ALA A 83 -22.50 -2.28 10.60
CA ALA A 83 -23.74 -2.84 10.06
C ALA A 83 -24.54 -3.66 11.09
N GLY A 84 -24.10 -3.66 12.35
CA GLY A 84 -24.66 -4.42 13.46
C GLY A 84 -23.92 -4.08 14.76
N ASP A 85 -24.16 -4.85 15.80
CA ASP A 85 -23.46 -4.73 17.09
C ASP A 85 -22.55 -5.95 17.31
N PHE A 86 -21.56 -5.81 18.18
CA PHE A 86 -20.66 -6.92 18.55
C PHE A 86 -21.04 -7.47 19.92
N SER A 87 -22.33 -7.41 20.26
CA SER A 87 -22.84 -7.92 21.53
C SER A 87 -23.03 -9.43 21.50
N ASP A 88 -23.06 -10.05 22.68
CA ASP A 88 -23.43 -11.47 22.81
C ASP A 88 -24.95 -11.67 22.89
N ASP A 89 -25.72 -10.58 22.88
CA ASP A 89 -27.17 -10.62 23.18
C ASP A 89 -27.99 -11.15 21.99
N TYR A 90 -27.53 -10.93 20.75
CA TYR A 90 -28.22 -11.44 19.56
C TYR A 90 -27.25 -11.85 18.45
N GLN A 91 -27.29 -13.13 18.06
CA GLN A 91 -26.31 -13.69 17.12
C GLN A 91 -26.42 -13.09 15.72
N GLN A 92 -27.61 -12.73 15.26
CA GLN A 92 -27.79 -12.20 13.91
C GLN A 92 -27.20 -10.78 13.75
N THR A 93 -27.27 -9.92 14.78
CA THR A 93 -26.61 -8.59 14.73
C THR A 93 -25.10 -8.72 14.78
N PHE A 94 -24.58 -9.67 15.56
CA PHE A 94 -23.18 -10.05 15.58
C PHE A 94 -22.70 -10.54 14.21
N ASP A 95 -23.41 -11.49 13.60
CA ASP A 95 -23.04 -12.04 12.28
C ASP A 95 -23.12 -10.96 11.18
N ASN A 96 -24.11 -10.06 11.26
CA ASN A 96 -24.21 -8.91 10.36
C ASN A 96 -23.05 -7.93 10.52
N ALA A 97 -22.63 -7.64 11.75
CA ALA A 97 -21.48 -6.78 12.04
C ALA A 97 -20.19 -7.39 11.47
N VAL A 98 -19.96 -8.68 11.75
CA VAL A 98 -18.79 -9.43 11.25
C VAL A 98 -18.77 -9.48 9.72
N SER A 99 -19.91 -9.79 9.09
CA SER A 99 -20.04 -9.85 7.63
C SER A 99 -19.82 -8.47 6.98
N GLY A 100 -20.40 -7.41 7.56
CA GLY A 100 -20.20 -6.04 7.11
C GLY A 100 -18.72 -5.62 7.17
N MET A 101 -18.04 -5.92 8.29
CA MET A 101 -16.61 -5.63 8.43
C MET A 101 -15.77 -6.44 7.44
N ALA A 102 -16.08 -7.73 7.28
CA ALA A 102 -15.36 -8.58 6.35
C ALA A 102 -15.48 -8.11 4.91
N LYS A 103 -16.66 -7.61 4.51
CA LYS A 103 -16.87 -7.01 3.19
C LYS A 103 -16.00 -5.77 2.99
N LEU A 104 -15.97 -4.85 3.97
CA LEU A 104 -15.13 -3.64 3.89
C LEU A 104 -13.64 -3.95 3.81
N ILE A 105 -13.17 -4.94 4.58
CA ILE A 105 -11.79 -5.43 4.57
C ILE A 105 -11.45 -5.95 3.16
N ARG A 106 -12.27 -6.86 2.61
CA ARG A 106 -12.05 -7.40 1.24
C ARG A 106 -12.06 -6.31 0.16
N GLU A 107 -13.02 -5.39 0.20
CA GLU A 107 -13.11 -4.30 -0.78
C GLU A 107 -11.92 -3.34 -0.70
N SER A 108 -11.35 -3.16 0.49
CA SER A 108 -10.20 -2.29 0.69
C SER A 108 -8.85 -2.98 0.43
N GLN A 109 -8.80 -4.31 0.22
CA GLN A 109 -7.53 -5.03 0.05
C GLN A 109 -6.75 -4.55 -1.16
N ALA A 110 -7.41 -4.42 -2.32
CA ALA A 110 -6.75 -3.99 -3.54
C ALA A 110 -6.08 -2.61 -3.41
N LYS A 111 -6.68 -1.71 -2.62
CA LYS A 111 -6.10 -0.37 -2.37
C LYS A 111 -4.86 -0.45 -1.50
N VAL A 112 -4.88 -1.27 -0.46
CA VAL A 112 -3.74 -1.49 0.44
C VAL A 112 -2.60 -2.20 -0.29
N GLU A 113 -2.90 -3.22 -1.10
CA GLU A 113 -1.90 -3.88 -1.94
C GLU A 113 -1.23 -2.91 -2.92
N GLN A 114 -2.00 -2.03 -3.57
CA GLN A 114 -1.45 -0.99 -4.44
C GLN A 114 -0.57 0.00 -3.68
N GLN A 115 -0.95 0.40 -2.47
CA GLN A 115 -0.11 1.26 -1.61
C GLN A 115 1.20 0.55 -1.24
N ASN A 116 1.11 -0.68 -0.77
CA ASN A 116 2.28 -1.50 -0.42
C ASN A 116 3.20 -1.72 -1.63
N GLN A 117 2.66 -1.88 -2.84
CA GLN A 117 3.44 -1.97 -4.07
C GLN A 117 4.16 -0.66 -4.44
N LYS A 118 3.57 0.49 -4.11
CA LYS A 118 4.22 1.80 -4.33
C LYS A 118 5.36 2.05 -3.35
N GLU A 119 5.19 1.62 -2.10
CA GLU A 119 6.20 1.75 -1.05
C GLU A 119 7.38 0.78 -1.25
N LYS A 120 7.12 -0.39 -1.85
CA LYS A 120 8.20 -1.29 -2.27
C LYS A 120 9.08 -0.58 -3.30
N VAL A 121 10.39 -0.62 -3.04
CA VAL A 121 11.42 -0.06 -3.94
C VAL A 121 11.25 -0.68 -5.32
N LYS A 122 10.81 0.13 -6.30
CA LYS A 122 10.84 -0.25 -7.70
C LYS A 122 12.30 -0.27 -8.12
N LEU A 123 12.89 -1.47 -8.11
CA LEU A 123 14.20 -1.67 -8.71
C LEU A 123 14.13 -1.19 -10.17
N PRO A 124 15.09 -0.38 -10.64
CA PRO A 124 15.13 -0.01 -12.04
C PRO A 124 15.09 -1.30 -12.88
N PRO A 125 14.36 -1.29 -14.01
CA PRO A 125 14.27 -2.48 -14.86
C PRO A 125 15.68 -2.94 -15.18
N ARG A 126 16.01 -4.20 -14.83
CA ARG A 126 17.27 -4.80 -15.24
C ARG A 126 17.31 -4.69 -16.76
N LYS A 127 18.27 -3.93 -17.30
CA LYS A 127 18.55 -3.94 -18.74
C LYS A 127 19.06 -5.34 -19.06
N ASN A 128 18.14 -6.25 -19.42
CA ASN A 128 18.43 -7.62 -19.83
C ASN A 128 19.06 -7.69 -21.24
N ARG A 129 19.77 -6.65 -21.67
CA ARG A 129 20.56 -6.72 -22.90
C ARG A 129 21.85 -7.43 -22.56
N SER A 130 22.15 -8.50 -23.29
CA SER A 130 23.41 -9.21 -23.17
C SER A 130 24.57 -8.23 -23.38
N ILE A 131 25.70 -8.45 -22.72
CA ILE A 131 26.90 -7.63 -22.88
C ILE A 131 27.29 -7.53 -24.37
N GLN A 132 27.09 -8.61 -25.14
CA GLN A 132 27.39 -8.61 -26.58
C GLN A 132 26.47 -7.69 -27.38
N GLN A 133 25.17 -7.64 -27.07
CA GLN A 133 24.24 -6.71 -27.71
C GLN A 133 24.59 -5.25 -27.39
N GLN A 134 25.01 -4.96 -26.16
CA GLN A 134 25.45 -3.60 -25.81
C GLN A 134 26.72 -3.19 -26.55
N ILE A 135 27.62 -4.15 -26.82
CA ILE A 135 28.83 -3.91 -27.61
C ILE A 135 28.49 -3.70 -29.09
N SER A 136 27.54 -4.45 -29.66
CA SER A 136 27.14 -4.24 -31.05
C SER A 136 26.46 -2.89 -31.25
N ASP A 137 25.51 -2.54 -30.37
CA ASP A 137 24.79 -1.26 -30.43
C ASP A 137 25.78 -0.08 -30.37
N LYS A 138 26.77 -0.13 -29.47
CA LYS A 138 27.79 0.92 -29.34
C LYS A 138 28.71 1.01 -30.57
N ARG A 139 29.04 -0.11 -31.19
CA ARG A 139 29.86 -0.10 -32.43
C ARG A 139 29.08 0.51 -33.59
N GLU A 140 27.79 0.22 -33.69
CA GLU A 140 26.93 0.84 -34.70
C GLU A 140 26.85 2.36 -34.46
N GLU A 141 26.66 2.80 -33.21
CA GLU A 141 26.72 4.23 -32.85
C GLU A 141 28.07 4.87 -33.20
N GLU A 142 29.21 4.22 -32.90
CA GLU A 142 30.54 4.72 -33.29
C GLU A 142 30.65 4.90 -34.81
N THR A 143 30.21 3.93 -35.61
CA THR A 143 30.30 4.03 -37.08
C THR A 143 29.42 5.15 -37.65
N GLN A 144 28.25 5.39 -37.06
CA GLN A 144 27.37 6.49 -37.47
C GLN A 144 28.01 7.85 -37.13
N LEU A 145 28.58 7.98 -35.94
CA LEU A 145 29.28 9.20 -35.52
C LEU A 145 30.51 9.48 -36.40
N ASP A 146 31.27 8.45 -36.79
CA ASP A 146 32.42 8.61 -37.69
C ASP A 146 31.99 9.09 -39.09
N GLN A 147 30.89 8.55 -39.62
CA GLN A 147 30.33 9.01 -40.90
C GLN A 147 29.86 10.46 -40.81
N GLU A 148 29.19 10.83 -39.71
CA GLU A 148 28.71 12.20 -39.49
C GLU A 148 29.88 13.18 -39.35
N LEU A 149 30.93 12.80 -38.60
CA LEU A 149 32.18 13.57 -38.49
C LEU A 149 32.85 13.77 -39.85
N SER A 150 32.95 12.72 -40.67
CA SER A 150 33.52 12.82 -42.01
C SER A 150 32.74 13.81 -42.88
N ASN A 151 31.41 13.72 -42.88
CA ASN A 151 30.55 14.61 -43.66
C ASN A 151 30.66 16.07 -43.21
N LEU A 152 30.62 16.32 -41.90
CA LEU A 152 30.78 17.67 -41.34
C LEU A 152 32.17 18.24 -41.61
N THR A 153 33.21 17.40 -41.56
CA THR A 153 34.59 17.80 -41.89
C THR A 153 34.70 18.22 -43.36
N ALA A 154 34.12 17.45 -44.28
CA ALA A 154 34.10 17.79 -45.70
C ALA A 154 33.34 19.11 -45.97
N GLN A 155 32.19 19.31 -45.32
CA GLN A 155 31.43 20.56 -45.42
C GLN A 155 32.22 21.77 -44.90
N ARG A 156 32.88 21.62 -43.75
CA ARG A 156 33.77 22.65 -43.19
C ARG A 156 34.86 23.03 -44.19
N ASP A 157 35.51 22.05 -44.80
CA ASP A 157 36.63 22.29 -45.71
C ASP A 157 36.17 22.98 -47.01
N GLN A 158 35.01 22.58 -47.56
CA GLN A 158 34.39 23.28 -48.68
C GLN A 158 34.06 24.74 -48.36
N LEU A 159 33.47 25.00 -47.19
CA LEU A 159 33.14 26.37 -46.76
C LEU A 159 34.39 27.22 -46.53
N LEU A 160 35.46 26.64 -45.98
CA LEU A 160 36.74 27.33 -45.82
C LEU A 160 37.36 27.72 -47.17
N GLU A 161 37.25 26.85 -48.17
CA GLU A 161 37.76 27.12 -49.51
C GLU A 161 36.95 28.21 -50.22
N GLN A 162 35.62 28.19 -50.09
CA GLN A 162 34.74 29.26 -50.58
C GLN A 162 35.06 30.61 -49.92
N LEU A 163 35.31 30.63 -48.61
CA LEU A 163 35.72 31.84 -47.89
C LEU A 163 37.06 32.38 -48.38
N LYS A 164 38.06 31.52 -48.61
CA LYS A 164 39.35 31.94 -49.15
C LYS A 164 39.21 32.53 -50.55
N GLN A 165 38.39 31.93 -51.41
CA GLN A 165 38.13 32.46 -52.76
C GLN A 165 37.40 33.81 -52.72
N ALA A 166 36.41 33.96 -51.84
CA ALA A 166 35.69 35.22 -51.64
C ALA A 166 36.62 36.33 -51.10
N GLN A 167 37.54 36.01 -50.19
CA GLN A 167 38.54 36.95 -49.69
C GLN A 167 39.57 37.35 -50.76
N ALA A 168 39.99 36.41 -51.61
CA ALA A 168 40.93 36.69 -52.70
C ALA A 168 40.32 37.56 -53.81
N ASN A 169 39.00 37.46 -54.05
CA ASN A 169 38.29 38.29 -55.03
C ASN A 169 37.86 39.67 -54.50
N ALA A 170 37.93 39.90 -53.19
CA ALA A 170 37.58 41.16 -52.53
C ALA A 170 38.80 42.05 -52.19
N ALA A 171 40.02 41.60 -52.54
CA ALA A 171 41.28 42.33 -52.44
C ALA A 171 41.75 42.81 -53.82
#